data_AF-A0A4Q3AFL1-F1
#
_entry.id   AF-A0A4Q3AFL1-F1
#
_cell.length_a   1.000
_cell.length_b   1.000
_cell.length_c   1.000
_cell.angle_alpha   90.00
_cell.angle_beta   90.00
_cell.angle_gamma   90.00
#
_symmetry.space_group_name_H-M   'P 1'
#
loop_
_entity.id
_entity.type
_entity.pdbx_description
1 polymer ?
#
loop_
_entity_poly.entity_id
_entity_poly.type
_entity_poly.pdbx_seq_one_letter_code
_entity_poly.pdbx_strand_id
1 'polypeptide(L)' 'MAAHTITYRDNAAKCRADADSATLDNVRDRNLRAEAAWLAMADRQERTDTARAEREAATIPRQEAL' A
#
# COMPACT_ATOMS: atom_id res chain seq x y z
N MET A 1 -7.92 23.55 -3.38
CA MET A 1 -7.78 22.53 -2.32
C MET A 1 -6.89 21.43 -2.88
N ALA A 2 -5.71 21.19 -2.30
CA ALA A 2 -4.86 20.09 -2.76
C ALA A 2 -5.55 18.76 -2.45
N ALA A 3 -5.60 17.85 -3.43
CA ALA A 3 -6.13 16.51 -3.22
C ALA A 3 -5.15 15.75 -2.31
N HIS A 4 -5.61 15.33 -1.13
CA HIS A 4 -4.85 14.43 -0.29
C HIS A 4 -4.97 13.01 -0.84
N THR A 5 -3.86 12.46 -1.36
CA THR A 5 -3.82 11.07 -1.83
C THR A 5 -3.66 10.14 -0.63
N ILE A 6 -4.73 9.40 -0.32
CA ILE A 6 -4.71 8.37 0.73
C ILE A 6 -4.00 7.12 0.18
N THR A 7 -3.00 6.62 0.88
CA THR A 7 -2.28 5.41 0.47
C THR A 7 -3.06 4.13 0.79
N TYR A 8 -2.65 2.99 0.22
CA TYR A 8 -3.22 1.70 0.62
C TYR A 8 -2.95 1.37 2.10
N ARG A 9 -1.78 1.76 2.64
CA ARG A 9 -1.45 1.58 4.05
C ARG A 9 -2.34 2.45 4.96
N ASP A 10 -2.63 3.68 4.56
CA ASP A 10 -3.54 4.56 5.31
C ASP A 10 -4.97 4.01 5.33
N ASN A 11 -5.45 3.48 4.20
CA ASN A 11 -6.75 2.82 4.15
C ASN A 11 -6.80 1.58 5.04
N ALA A 12 -5.74 0.76 5.06
CA ALA A 12 -5.65 -0.38 5.97
C ALA A 12 -5.70 0.06 7.44
N ALA A 13 -4.92 1.07 7.81
CA ALA A 13 -4.89 1.61 9.18
C ALA A 13 -6.26 2.16 9.60
N LYS A 14 -6.96 2.85 8.68
CA LYS A 14 -8.33 3.31 8.92
C LYS A 14 -9.29 2.14 9.15
N CYS A 15 -9.27 1.13 8.29
CA CYS A 15 -10.10 -0.06 8.47
C CYS A 15 -9.81 -0.77 9.80
N ARG A 16 -8.55 -0.81 10.24
CA ARG A 16 -8.20 -1.35 11.55
C ARG A 16 -8.80 -0.53 12.70
N ALA A 17 -8.67 0.79 12.67
CA ALA A 17 -9.28 1.66 13.68
C ALA A 17 -10.82 1.53 13.71
N ASP A 18 -11.45 1.40 12.53
CA ASP A 18 -12.89 1.17 12.41
C ASP A 18 -13.27 -0.23 12.93
N ALA A 19 -12.41 -1.24 12.81
CA ALA A 19 -12.63 -2.56 13.39
C ALA A 19 -12.50 -2.55 14.92
N ASP A 20 -11.53 -1.81 15.45
CA ASP A 20 -11.28 -1.70 16.89
C ASP A 20 -12.39 -0.93 17.62
N SER A 21 -13.05 0.00 16.93
CA SER A 21 -14.21 0.76 17.45
C SER A 21 -15.56 0.07 17.20
N ALA A 22 -15.61 -1.00 16.42
CA ALA A 22 -16.85 -1.69 16.09
C ALA A 22 -17.44 -2.41 17.33
N THR A 23 -18.72 -2.16 17.61
CA THR A 23 -19.46 -2.83 18.69
C THR A 23 -20.19 -4.09 18.23
N LEU A 24 -20.29 -4.31 16.93
CA LEU A 24 -20.91 -5.48 16.31
C LEU A 24 -19.86 -6.31 15.58
N ASP A 25 -19.86 -7.62 15.83
CA ASP A 25 -18.88 -8.55 15.24
C ASP A 25 -18.91 -8.53 13.71
N ASN A 26 -20.10 -8.48 13.11
CA ASN A 26 -20.24 -8.43 11.66
C ASN A 26 -19.62 -7.17 11.03
N VAL A 27 -19.64 -6.04 11.74
CA VAL A 27 -18.99 -4.79 11.33
C VAL A 27 -17.48 -4.92 11.49
N ARG A 28 -17.02 -5.46 12.61
CA ARG A 28 -15.61 -5.74 12.87
C ARG A 28 -15.01 -6.63 11.78
N ASP A 29 -15.65 -7.76 11.49
CA ASP A 29 -15.20 -8.72 10.49
C ASP A 29 -15.18 -8.15 9.07
N ARG A 30 -16.13 -7.27 8.73
CA ARG A 30 -16.11 -6.55 7.46
C ARG A 30 -14.90 -5.63 7.38
N ASN A 31 -14.63 -4.88 8.45
CA ASN A 31 -13.53 -3.93 8.50
C ASN A 31 -12.17 -4.65 8.45
N LEU A 32 -12.02 -5.78 9.16
CA LEU A 32 -10.80 -6.61 9.09
C LEU A 32 -10.57 -7.22 7.71
N ARG A 33 -11.64 -7.66 7.01
CA ARG A 33 -11.52 -8.12 5.61
C ARG A 33 -11.11 -6.99 4.68
N ALA A 34 -11.62 -5.78 4.89
CA ALA A 34 -11.22 -4.61 4.12
C ALA A 34 -9.75 -4.25 4.39
N GLU A 35 -9.31 -4.24 5.64
CA GLU A 35 -7.90 -4.06 6.02
C GLU A 35 -7.01 -5.06 5.28
N ALA A 36 -7.35 -6.35 5.30
CA ALA A 36 -6.58 -7.38 4.62
C ALA A 36 -6.46 -7.14 3.11
N ALA A 37 -7.54 -6.67 2.46
CA ALA A 37 -7.52 -6.34 1.05
C ALA A 37 -6.62 -5.13 0.74
N TRP A 38 -6.66 -4.09 1.59
CA TRP A 38 -5.79 -2.92 1.47
C TRP A 38 -4.31 -3.29 1.67
N LEU A 39 -4.00 -4.11 2.68
CA LEU A 39 -2.64 -4.62 2.92
C LEU A 39 -2.12 -5.42 1.71
N ALA A 40 -2.95 -6.30 1.15
CA ALA A 40 -2.57 -7.07 -0.03
C ALA A 40 -2.27 -6.18 -1.25
N MET A 41 -2.95 -5.04 -1.40
CA MET A 41 -2.65 -4.07 -2.45
C MET A 41 -1.39 -3.26 -2.15
N ALA A 42 -1.17 -2.87 -0.89
CA ALA A 42 0.06 -2.20 -0.46
C ALA A 42 1.29 -3.06 -0.75
N ASP A 43 1.26 -4.34 -0.37
CA ASP A 43 2.37 -5.27 -0.61
C ASP A 43 2.64 -5.47 -2.11
N ARG A 44 1.59 -5.51 -2.95
CA ARG A 44 1.75 -5.59 -4.42
C ARG A 44 2.37 -4.33 -5.00
N GLN A 45 1.95 -3.17 -4.51
CA GLN A 45 2.50 -1.88 -4.93
C GLN A 45 3.99 -1.80 -4.57
N GLU A 46 4.35 -2.08 -3.32
CA GLU A 46 5.72 -2.07 -2.83
C GLU A 46 6.62 -3.02 -3.63
N ARG A 47 6.16 -4.26 -3.89
CA ARG A 47 6.90 -5.21 -4.73
C ARG A 47 7.13 -4.70 -6.15
N THR A 48 6.14 -4.03 -6.74
CA THR A 48 6.24 -3.48 -8.08
C THR A 48 7.23 -2.33 -8.13
N ASP A 49 7.20 -1.47 -7.11
CA ASP A 49 8.09 -0.31 -6.99
C ASP A 49 9.53 -0.75 -6.74
N THR A 50 9.76 -1.75 -5.87
CA THR A 50 11.08 -2.36 -5.67
C THR A 50 11.61 -2.94 -6.98
N ALA A 51 10.82 -3.77 -7.67
CA ALA A 51 11.26 -4.39 -8.92
C ALA A 51 11.51 -3.37 -10.05
N ARG A 52 10.85 -2.20 -10.00
CA ARG A 52 11.14 -1.07 -10.89
C ARG A 52 12.46 -0.41 -10.54
N ALA A 53 12.66 -0.06 -9.26
CA ALA A 53 13.89 0.56 -8.79
C ALA A 53 15.13 -0.31 -9.07
N GLU A 54 15.02 -1.63 -8.90
CA GLU A 54 16.08 -2.58 -9.25
C GLU A 54 16.42 -2.55 -10.75
N ARG A 55 15.40 -2.52 -11.62
CA ARG A 55 15.59 -2.42 -13.09
C ARG A 55 16.23 -1.10 -13.48
N GLU A 56 15.80 0.00 -12.89
CA GLU A 56 16.35 1.34 -13.16
C GLU A 56 17.81 1.42 -12.70
N ALA A 57 18.14 0.89 -11.52
CA ALA A 57 19.52 0.81 -11.01
C ALA A 57 20.42 -0.05 -11.91
N ALA A 58 19.90 -1.16 -12.46
CA ALA A 58 20.62 -2.01 -13.41
C ALA A 58 20.79 -1.35 -14.80
N THR A 59 19.93 -0.40 -15.15
CA THR A 59 19.90 0.28 -16.45
C THR A 59 20.66 1.61 -16.44
N ILE A 60 21.36 1.99 -15.36
CA ILE A 60 22.29 3.13 -15.40
C ILE A 60 23.33 2.84 -16.50
N PRO A 61 23.25 3.49 -17.67
CA PRO A 61 24.11 3.18 -18.77
C PRO A 61 25.50 3.70 -18.43
N ARG A 62 26.53 2.93 -18.80
CA ARG A 62 27.92 3.37 -18.89
C ARG A 62 28.03 4.49 -19.92
N GLN A 63 27.60 5.70 -19.58
CA GLN A 63 27.89 6.94 -20.28
C GLN A 63 28.83 7.71 -19.32
N GLU A 64 30.06 8.07 -19.63
CA GLU A 64 30.83 8.12 -20.88
C GLU A 64 32.28 7.77 -20.50
N ALA A 65 32.88 6.83 -21.23
CA ALA A 65 34.32 6.62 -21.20
C ALA A 65 34.77 6.33 -22.64
N LEU A 66 34.68 7.36 -23.49
CA LEU A 66 35.39 7.49 -24.76
C LEU A 66 35.77 8.95 -24.96
#